data_AF-A0A8U1BZ34-F1
#
_entry.id   AF-A0A8U1BZ34-F1
#
_cell.length_a   1.000
_cell.length_b   1.000
_cell.length_c   1.000
_cell.angle_alpha   90.00
_cell.angle_beta   90.00
_cell.angle_gamma   90.00
#
_symmetry.space_group_name_H-M   'P 1'
#
loop_
_entity.id
_entity.type
_entity.pdbx_description
1 polymer ?
#
loop_
_entity_poly.entity_id
_entity_poly.type
_entity_poly.pdbx_seq_one_letter_code
_entity_poly.pdbx_strand_id
1 'polypeptide(L)'
;MSLQASSQSIGMQKCTDEETFYMHCRAAYLTVFRSSLASITSKHQLCRVLQQAGRNPSQATLNKHWTPSTTKLNFDDFCEIVKNERPTEAHELMRAFRKMDINGDGYISHSELHIVLTSRGEKMAAKEVDAIFSLADTNKDGKLDYAEFCRLMESTAEQCQIAALERLEADAKLKRQNFGNELDSPPKSLASTAVTVPQPPHKTEPDITLKKDSRSSSRPSSARSRRSSLSNAITMAASNTKSIKLAEPTSIQDWHHTCMKGSFFLEEDGGITSLQYRLTVPQTATVYLTIRPLNLSQRLEKPSSWMSVDTAVFLVSGKDTKEDSTLVCFTESRNKEKCCWKGEMSAGTYCLLPFTTGCRLRKRTRKSVTKPVTLVNRTDTGELDLTRDFRGVLSDIFEVIDLDGNGLLSLEEYNFFELRTSGENCDEEAWAVCKENFDTRKNQLSRQGFMELNLMEASERGGDPTDLWVTLEAMGYNRNLEMVEACPFLIDVYCEEGQCTLQPVSLESGHRILNTALQRSITARSEVKALRGQENILVYTYRGEHRISTVIANKTNQKVTVHVNNEQSKNCSSSRGMSVFAVEVPARTKMVCQHVLPINEHQEWTYSCVESIIPCQ
;
A
#
# COMPACT_ATOMS: atom_id res chain seq x y z
N MET A 1 32.55 -37.80 20.45
CA MET A 1 31.42 -38.27 21.28
C MET A 1 31.02 -37.09 22.17
N SER A 2 29.80 -36.55 22.13
CA SER A 2 28.56 -37.08 21.55
C SER A 2 27.59 -35.99 21.08
N LEU A 3 26.98 -36.23 19.91
CA LEU A 3 25.60 -35.91 19.51
C LEU A 3 25.00 -34.53 19.85
N GLN A 4 24.84 -33.71 18.81
CA GLN A 4 23.75 -32.72 18.74
C GLN A 4 22.39 -33.43 18.69
N ALA A 5 21.39 -32.87 19.37
CA ALA A 5 19.98 -33.14 19.12
C ALA A 5 19.29 -31.83 18.72
N SER A 6 18.90 -31.73 17.45
CA SER A 6 18.22 -30.55 16.90
C SER A 6 16.71 -30.71 16.98
N SER A 7 16.06 -30.05 17.93
CA SER A 7 14.60 -29.92 17.97
C SER A 7 14.16 -28.68 17.17
N GLN A 8 13.62 -28.89 15.97
CA GLN A 8 12.93 -27.84 15.22
C GLN A 8 11.56 -27.54 15.88
N SER A 9 11.36 -26.31 16.34
CA SER A 9 10.04 -25.79 16.71
C SER A 9 9.63 -24.72 15.69
N ILE A 10 8.63 -25.05 14.87
CA ILE A 10 8.11 -24.19 13.81
C ILE A 10 7.36 -23.01 14.43
N GLY A 11 7.78 -21.78 14.15
CA GLY A 11 7.12 -20.57 14.67
C GLY A 11 5.85 -20.24 13.88
N MET A 12 4.69 -20.30 14.54
CA MET A 12 3.45 -19.68 14.05
C MET A 12 3.40 -18.22 14.51
N GLN A 13 3.05 -17.33 13.59
CA GLN A 13 2.97 -15.88 13.77
C GLN A 13 1.50 -15.51 14.06
N LYS A 14 1.23 -14.65 15.07
CA LYS A 14 -0.14 -14.27 15.47
C LYS A 14 -0.68 -13.10 14.62
N CYS A 15 -1.98 -13.14 14.34
CA CYS A 15 -2.78 -12.11 13.64
C CYS A 15 -3.27 -11.02 14.61
N THR A 16 -3.61 -9.83 14.10
CA THR A 16 -4.28 -8.75 14.85
C THR A 16 -5.80 -8.97 14.98
N ASP A 17 -6.49 -8.23 15.85
CA ASP A 17 -7.95 -8.39 16.05
C ASP A 17 -8.77 -7.98 14.83
N GLU A 18 -8.38 -6.93 14.10
CA GLU A 18 -9.07 -6.51 12.87
C GLU A 18 -8.77 -7.45 11.69
N GLU A 19 -7.51 -7.87 11.53
CA GLU A 19 -7.16 -8.95 10.61
C GLU A 19 -7.98 -10.21 10.93
N THR A 20 -8.19 -10.49 12.21
CA THR A 20 -8.99 -11.61 12.71
C THR A 20 -10.49 -11.41 12.41
N PHE A 21 -11.04 -10.20 12.57
CA PHE A 21 -12.41 -9.88 12.16
C PHE A 21 -12.61 -10.07 10.64
N TYR A 22 -11.76 -9.47 9.81
CA TYR A 22 -11.86 -9.63 8.35
C TYR A 22 -11.54 -11.07 7.91
N MET A 23 -10.68 -11.81 8.63
CA MET A 23 -10.45 -13.24 8.42
C MET A 23 -11.70 -14.07 8.77
N HIS A 24 -12.41 -13.77 9.87
CA HIS A 24 -13.69 -14.41 10.22
C HIS A 24 -14.77 -14.11 9.18
N CYS A 25 -14.96 -12.84 8.80
CA CYS A 25 -15.88 -12.43 7.75
C CYS A 25 -15.55 -13.13 6.42
N ARG A 26 -14.27 -13.20 6.05
CA ARG A 26 -13.81 -13.87 4.83
C ARG A 26 -13.98 -15.39 4.88
N ALA A 27 -13.76 -16.02 6.03
CA ALA A 27 -14.02 -17.45 6.24
C ALA A 27 -15.51 -17.74 6.04
N ALA A 28 -16.39 -17.00 6.73
CA ALA A 28 -17.83 -17.09 6.58
C ALA A 28 -18.29 -16.88 5.13
N TYR A 29 -17.78 -15.85 4.45
CA TYR A 29 -18.10 -15.57 3.04
C TYR A 29 -17.72 -16.72 2.10
N LEU A 30 -16.55 -17.32 2.31
CA LEU A 30 -16.04 -18.41 1.47
C LEU A 30 -16.70 -19.77 1.75
N THR A 31 -17.53 -19.91 2.79
CA THR A 31 -18.41 -21.08 2.95
C THR A 31 -19.57 -21.07 1.93
N VAL A 32 -20.04 -19.87 1.54
CA VAL A 32 -21.18 -19.68 0.62
C VAL A 32 -20.70 -19.40 -0.82
N PHE A 33 -19.57 -18.72 -0.97
CA PHE A 33 -19.04 -18.26 -2.26
C PHE A 33 -17.65 -18.82 -2.58
N ARG A 34 -17.35 -19.04 -3.87
CA ARG A 34 -16.03 -19.55 -4.32
C ARG A 34 -14.91 -18.49 -4.30
N SER A 35 -15.23 -17.23 -4.05
CA SER A 35 -14.30 -16.10 -4.06
C SER A 35 -14.91 -14.91 -3.31
N SER A 36 -14.07 -14.12 -2.64
CA SER A 36 -14.46 -12.83 -2.03
C SER A 36 -14.86 -11.77 -3.08
N LEU A 37 -14.58 -12.01 -4.37
CA LEU A 37 -15.03 -11.15 -5.48
C LEU A 37 -16.43 -11.51 -6.02
N ALA A 38 -17.03 -12.59 -5.54
CA ALA A 38 -18.42 -12.91 -5.88
C ALA A 38 -19.37 -11.99 -5.11
N SER A 39 -20.50 -11.62 -5.71
CA SER A 39 -21.53 -10.81 -5.03
C SER A 39 -22.68 -11.67 -4.51
N ILE A 40 -23.25 -11.27 -3.38
CA ILE A 40 -24.54 -11.74 -2.88
C ILE A 40 -25.63 -11.23 -3.83
N THR A 41 -26.43 -12.12 -4.43
CA THR A 41 -27.49 -11.78 -5.40
C THR A 41 -28.89 -12.16 -4.92
N SER A 42 -29.04 -12.63 -3.67
CA SER A 42 -30.33 -12.92 -3.06
C SER A 42 -30.34 -12.74 -1.54
N LYS A 43 -31.51 -12.37 -1.00
CA LYS A 43 -31.79 -12.33 0.45
C LYS A 43 -31.46 -13.66 1.16
N HIS A 44 -31.62 -14.79 0.46
CA HIS A 44 -31.28 -16.12 0.96
C HIS A 44 -29.77 -16.30 1.15
N GLN A 45 -28.96 -15.86 0.19
CA GLN A 45 -27.50 -15.86 0.33
C GLN A 45 -27.04 -14.91 1.45
N LEU A 46 -27.66 -13.72 1.59
CA LEU A 46 -27.37 -12.79 2.70
C LEU A 46 -27.64 -13.46 4.05
N CYS A 47 -28.80 -14.10 4.21
CA CYS A 47 -29.15 -14.86 5.40
C CYS A 47 -28.10 -15.91 5.74
N ARG A 48 -27.73 -16.77 4.77
CA ARG A 48 -26.76 -17.84 4.97
C ARG A 48 -25.38 -17.32 5.36
N VAL A 49 -24.87 -16.27 4.71
CA VAL A 49 -23.52 -15.77 4.99
C VAL A 49 -23.42 -15.07 6.35
N LEU A 50 -24.49 -14.39 6.80
CA LEU A 50 -24.58 -13.83 8.16
C LEU A 50 -24.62 -14.94 9.23
N GLN A 51 -25.34 -16.03 8.98
CA GLN A 51 -25.36 -17.21 9.87
C GLN A 51 -23.97 -17.85 10.00
N GLN A 52 -23.21 -17.94 8.90
CA GLN A 52 -21.84 -18.47 8.92
C GLN A 52 -20.84 -17.53 9.62
N ALA A 53 -21.18 -16.25 9.79
CA ALA A 53 -20.44 -15.31 10.65
C ALA A 53 -20.91 -15.31 12.12
N GLY A 54 -21.80 -16.23 12.51
CA GLY A 54 -22.33 -16.30 13.88
C GLY A 54 -23.35 -15.21 14.22
N ARG A 55 -24.04 -14.64 13.23
CA ARG A 55 -25.21 -13.75 13.44
C ARG A 55 -26.50 -14.51 13.20
N ASN A 56 -27.55 -14.23 13.97
CA ASN A 56 -28.89 -14.81 13.76
C ASN A 56 -29.88 -13.73 13.26
N PRO A 57 -29.80 -13.32 11.98
CA PRO A 57 -30.52 -12.15 11.50
C PRO A 57 -32.04 -12.39 11.43
N SER A 58 -32.80 -11.51 12.08
CA SER A 58 -34.26 -11.54 12.02
C SER A 58 -34.78 -11.24 10.59
N GLN A 59 -36.04 -11.58 10.29
CA GLN A 59 -36.64 -11.19 9.00
C GLN A 59 -36.72 -9.66 8.82
N ALA A 60 -36.77 -8.89 9.91
CA ALA A 60 -36.68 -7.43 9.86
C ALA A 60 -35.26 -6.96 9.51
N THR A 61 -34.23 -7.56 10.14
CA THR A 61 -32.81 -7.34 9.82
C THR A 61 -32.52 -7.65 8.35
N LEU A 62 -33.01 -8.77 7.83
CA LEU A 62 -32.82 -9.13 6.43
C LEU A 62 -33.60 -8.22 5.47
N ASN A 63 -34.75 -7.65 5.87
CA ASN A 63 -35.48 -6.67 5.07
C ASN A 63 -34.83 -5.27 5.08
N LYS A 64 -34.17 -4.90 6.19
CA LYS A 64 -33.39 -3.65 6.33
C LYS A 64 -32.23 -3.62 5.33
N HIS A 65 -31.51 -4.73 5.20
CA HIS A 65 -30.31 -4.84 4.34
C HIS A 65 -30.58 -5.40 2.93
N TRP A 66 -31.69 -6.12 2.74
CA TRP A 66 -32.13 -6.61 1.43
C TRP A 66 -33.50 -6.04 1.05
N THR A 67 -33.48 -4.87 0.42
CA THR A 67 -34.66 -4.15 -0.05
C THR A 67 -35.07 -4.59 -1.46
N PRO A 68 -36.29 -4.23 -1.95
CA PRO A 68 -36.70 -4.54 -3.34
C PRO A 68 -35.82 -3.90 -4.43
N SER A 69 -35.04 -2.86 -4.12
CA SER A 69 -34.06 -2.23 -5.02
C SER A 69 -32.64 -2.80 -4.88
N THR A 70 -32.37 -3.64 -3.87
CA THR A 70 -31.07 -4.30 -3.69
C THR A 70 -30.89 -5.38 -4.77
N THR A 71 -29.99 -5.13 -5.72
CA THR A 71 -29.68 -6.07 -6.82
C THR A 71 -28.46 -6.95 -6.55
N LYS A 72 -27.48 -6.43 -5.81
CA LYS A 72 -26.28 -7.14 -5.37
C LYS A 72 -25.67 -6.48 -4.13
N LEU A 73 -24.93 -7.25 -3.32
CA LEU A 73 -24.03 -6.77 -2.27
C LEU A 73 -22.66 -7.44 -2.44
N ASN A 74 -21.57 -6.72 -2.19
CA ASN A 74 -20.20 -7.20 -2.30
C ASN A 74 -19.66 -7.76 -0.95
N PHE A 75 -18.34 -7.95 -0.81
CA PHE A 75 -17.74 -8.46 0.43
C PHE A 75 -17.64 -7.38 1.52
N ASP A 76 -17.34 -6.16 1.14
CA ASP A 76 -17.19 -5.00 2.03
C ASP A 76 -18.57 -4.59 2.57
N ASP A 77 -19.60 -4.55 1.70
CA ASP A 77 -21.01 -4.37 2.09
C ASP A 77 -21.43 -5.40 3.16
N PHE A 78 -20.95 -6.65 3.05
CA PHE A 78 -21.23 -7.71 4.02
C PHE A 78 -20.47 -7.49 5.34
N CYS A 79 -19.20 -7.10 5.29
CA CYS A 79 -18.41 -6.80 6.49
C CYS A 79 -19.07 -5.65 7.29
N GLU A 80 -19.53 -4.62 6.60
CA GLU A 80 -20.25 -3.50 7.22
C GLU A 80 -21.59 -3.92 7.84
N ILE A 81 -22.34 -4.84 7.22
CA ILE A 81 -23.53 -5.42 7.86
C ILE A 81 -23.16 -6.21 9.13
N VAL A 82 -22.04 -6.94 9.14
CA VAL A 82 -21.59 -7.72 10.32
C VAL A 82 -21.07 -6.82 11.45
N LYS A 83 -20.42 -5.68 11.13
CA LYS A 83 -20.06 -4.64 12.11
C LYS A 83 -21.31 -4.00 12.73
N ASN A 84 -22.29 -3.61 11.90
CA ASN A 84 -23.47 -2.86 12.32
C ASN A 84 -24.58 -3.70 12.97
N GLU A 85 -24.62 -5.03 12.75
CA GLU A 85 -25.53 -5.93 13.45
C GLU A 85 -24.84 -6.52 14.69
N ARG A 86 -25.36 -6.18 15.86
CA ARG A 86 -24.84 -6.64 17.16
C ARG A 86 -24.98 -8.16 17.32
N PRO A 87 -24.14 -8.80 18.18
CA PRO A 87 -24.42 -10.14 18.68
C PRO A 87 -25.81 -10.22 19.31
N THR A 88 -26.47 -11.39 19.23
CA THR A 88 -27.83 -11.58 19.74
C THR A 88 -27.89 -11.32 21.25
N GLU A 89 -28.56 -10.25 21.65
CA GLU A 89 -28.66 -9.86 23.06
C GLU A 89 -29.62 -10.76 23.86
N ALA A 90 -29.44 -10.82 25.18
CA ALA A 90 -30.31 -11.59 26.09
C ALA A 90 -31.81 -11.25 25.95
N HIS A 91 -32.16 -10.02 25.56
CA HIS A 91 -33.54 -9.62 25.34
C HIS A 91 -34.17 -10.25 24.08
N GLU A 92 -33.35 -10.58 23.07
CA GLU A 92 -33.77 -11.31 21.87
C GLU A 92 -33.86 -12.82 22.14
N LEU A 93 -32.90 -13.38 22.90
CA LEU A 93 -32.93 -14.77 23.38
C LEU A 93 -34.19 -15.03 24.23
N MET A 94 -34.52 -14.15 25.17
CA MET A 94 -35.77 -14.21 25.95
C MET A 94 -37.02 -14.13 25.07
N ARG A 95 -36.99 -13.33 23.99
CA ARG A 95 -38.10 -13.23 23.03
C ARG A 95 -38.20 -14.46 22.11
N ALA A 96 -37.09 -15.14 21.82
CA ALA A 96 -37.06 -16.40 21.10
C ALA A 96 -37.58 -17.54 21.99
N PHE A 97 -37.10 -17.63 23.24
CA PHE A 97 -37.54 -18.60 24.24
C PHE A 97 -39.06 -18.58 24.41
N ARG A 98 -39.66 -17.41 24.66
CA ARG A 98 -41.13 -17.22 24.77
C ARG A 98 -41.93 -17.48 23.48
N LYS A 99 -41.27 -17.71 22.34
CA LYS A 99 -41.90 -18.15 21.08
C LYS A 99 -41.72 -19.64 20.82
N MET A 100 -40.87 -20.31 21.60
CA MET A 100 -40.63 -21.75 21.54
C MET A 100 -41.36 -22.48 22.68
N ASP A 101 -41.40 -21.89 23.88
CA ASP A 101 -42.36 -22.25 24.93
C ASP A 101 -43.77 -21.88 24.45
N ILE A 102 -44.51 -22.88 23.94
CA ILE A 102 -45.86 -22.70 23.39
C ILE A 102 -46.89 -22.78 24.52
N ASN A 103 -46.61 -23.58 25.54
CA ASN A 103 -47.54 -23.88 26.63
C ASN A 103 -47.47 -22.85 27.78
N GLY A 104 -46.35 -22.14 27.93
CA GLY A 104 -46.12 -21.09 28.91
C GLY A 104 -45.63 -21.56 30.29
N ASP A 105 -45.16 -22.81 30.44
CA ASP A 105 -44.67 -23.35 31.72
C ASP A 105 -43.26 -22.85 32.10
N GLY A 106 -42.61 -22.08 31.23
CA GLY A 106 -41.28 -21.52 31.47
C GLY A 106 -40.13 -22.42 31.05
N TYR A 107 -40.41 -23.51 30.33
CA TYR A 107 -39.44 -24.46 29.78
C TYR A 107 -39.75 -24.75 28.31
N ILE A 108 -38.76 -25.24 27.56
CA ILE A 108 -38.99 -25.76 26.20
C ILE A 108 -38.93 -27.29 26.26
N SER A 109 -40.07 -27.96 26.02
CA SER A 109 -40.09 -29.42 25.89
C SER A 109 -39.51 -29.89 24.54
N HIS A 110 -39.08 -31.15 24.48
CA HIS A 110 -38.60 -31.78 23.22
C HIS A 110 -39.62 -31.63 22.07
N SER A 111 -40.90 -31.86 22.37
CA SER A 111 -42.00 -31.69 21.42
C SER A 111 -42.10 -30.26 20.87
N GLU A 112 -41.92 -29.25 21.71
CA GLU A 112 -41.97 -27.84 21.31
C GLU A 112 -40.77 -27.44 20.46
N LEU A 113 -39.55 -27.85 20.86
CA LEU A 113 -38.35 -27.65 20.05
C LEU A 113 -38.49 -28.32 18.67
N HIS A 114 -38.99 -29.55 18.63
CA HIS A 114 -39.25 -30.28 17.39
C HIS A 114 -40.29 -29.57 16.51
N ILE A 115 -41.41 -29.09 17.07
CA ILE A 115 -42.41 -28.33 16.31
C ILE A 115 -41.78 -27.06 15.71
N VAL A 116 -40.98 -26.31 16.46
CA VAL A 116 -40.36 -25.07 15.96
C VAL A 116 -39.35 -25.36 14.85
N LEU A 117 -38.41 -26.29 15.06
CA LEU A 117 -37.33 -26.61 14.11
C LEU A 117 -37.78 -27.37 12.85
N THR A 118 -38.96 -27.99 12.88
CA THR A 118 -39.55 -28.67 11.68
C THR A 118 -40.59 -27.84 10.94
N SER A 119 -41.17 -26.81 11.58
CA SER A 119 -42.20 -25.95 10.97
C SER A 119 -41.69 -24.62 10.42
N ARG A 120 -40.53 -24.13 10.87
CA ARG A 120 -39.96 -22.82 10.47
C ARG A 120 -38.50 -22.93 10.05
N GLY A 121 -38.19 -22.44 8.84
CA GLY A 121 -36.82 -22.39 8.30
C GLY A 121 -36.48 -23.57 7.39
N GLU A 122 -35.19 -23.91 7.32
CA GLU A 122 -34.75 -25.18 6.73
C GLU A 122 -35.18 -26.33 7.64
N LYS A 123 -35.90 -27.32 7.08
CA LYS A 123 -36.51 -28.39 7.88
C LYS A 123 -35.45 -29.38 8.37
N MET A 124 -35.19 -29.37 9.67
CA MET A 124 -34.30 -30.36 10.30
C MET A 124 -35.00 -31.73 10.39
N ALA A 125 -34.22 -32.81 10.34
CA ALA A 125 -34.71 -34.16 10.58
C ALA A 125 -34.93 -34.39 12.08
N ALA A 126 -35.90 -35.23 12.46
CA ALA A 126 -36.20 -35.53 13.86
C ALA A 126 -34.95 -35.98 14.66
N LYS A 127 -34.08 -36.80 14.05
CA LYS A 127 -32.80 -37.24 14.64
C LYS A 127 -31.81 -36.11 14.92
N GLU A 128 -31.86 -35.02 14.16
CA GLU A 128 -31.01 -33.85 14.38
C GLU A 128 -31.56 -33.03 15.55
N VAL A 129 -32.89 -32.91 15.65
CA VAL A 129 -33.55 -32.32 16.83
C VAL A 129 -33.25 -33.13 18.10
N ASP A 130 -33.32 -34.47 18.03
CA ASP A 130 -32.97 -35.36 19.15
C ASP A 130 -31.53 -35.13 19.64
N ALA A 131 -30.59 -34.97 18.71
CA ALA A 131 -29.18 -34.72 19.02
C ALA A 131 -28.96 -33.31 19.62
N ILE A 132 -29.62 -32.29 19.07
CA ILE A 132 -29.60 -30.91 19.59
C ILE A 132 -30.18 -30.84 21.00
N PHE A 133 -31.33 -31.49 21.23
CA PHE A 133 -31.96 -31.53 22.54
C PHE A 133 -31.07 -32.23 23.57
N SER A 134 -30.51 -33.40 23.22
CA SER A 134 -29.60 -34.17 24.09
C SER A 134 -28.27 -33.47 24.40
N LEU A 135 -27.89 -32.48 23.59
CA LEU A 135 -26.70 -31.64 23.81
C LEU A 135 -27.00 -30.44 24.72
N ALA A 136 -28.24 -29.94 24.69
CA ALA A 136 -28.69 -28.76 25.44
C ALA A 136 -29.16 -29.10 26.86
N ASP A 137 -29.93 -30.18 27.01
CA ASP A 137 -30.45 -30.70 28.27
C ASP A 137 -29.28 -31.24 29.12
N THR A 138 -28.73 -30.33 29.94
CA THR A 138 -27.52 -30.57 30.72
C THR A 138 -27.87 -31.22 32.06
N ASN A 139 -29.02 -30.84 32.62
CA ASN A 139 -29.52 -31.33 33.90
C ASN A 139 -30.22 -32.72 33.78
N LYS A 140 -30.66 -33.10 32.56
CA LYS A 140 -31.37 -34.34 32.20
C LYS A 140 -32.78 -34.47 32.78
N ASP A 141 -33.49 -33.35 32.92
CA ASP A 141 -34.89 -33.30 33.36
C ASP A 141 -35.90 -33.51 32.21
N GLY A 142 -35.43 -33.55 30.96
CA GLY A 142 -36.26 -33.78 29.77
C GLY A 142 -36.93 -32.51 29.23
N LYS A 143 -36.52 -31.34 29.72
CA LYS A 143 -36.89 -30.01 29.22
C LYS A 143 -35.62 -29.17 29.03
N LEU A 144 -35.77 -27.96 28.49
CA LEU A 144 -34.71 -26.95 28.47
C LEU A 144 -35.15 -25.74 29.27
N ASP A 145 -34.39 -25.39 30.31
CA ASP A 145 -34.55 -24.11 30.98
C ASP A 145 -34.00 -22.93 30.13
N TYR A 146 -34.23 -21.70 30.57
CA TYR A 146 -33.78 -20.51 29.86
C TYR A 146 -32.24 -20.42 29.72
N ALA A 147 -31.48 -20.88 30.71
CA ALA A 147 -30.03 -20.88 30.68
C ALA A 147 -29.48 -21.98 29.75
N GLU A 148 -30.10 -23.15 29.72
CA GLU A 148 -29.82 -24.23 28.76
C GLU A 148 -30.09 -23.79 27.33
N PHE A 149 -31.21 -23.10 27.08
CA PHE A 149 -31.53 -22.53 25.77
C PHE A 149 -30.50 -21.46 25.33
N CYS A 150 -30.10 -20.54 26.22
CA CYS A 150 -29.08 -19.55 25.90
C CYS A 150 -27.73 -20.19 25.55
N ARG A 151 -27.26 -21.14 26.37
CA ARG A 151 -26.01 -21.88 26.12
C ARG A 151 -26.03 -22.61 24.78
N LEU A 152 -27.17 -23.20 24.40
CA LEU A 152 -27.33 -23.86 23.10
C LEU A 152 -27.17 -22.87 21.93
N MET A 153 -27.81 -21.70 22.01
CA MET A 153 -27.75 -20.68 20.96
C MET A 153 -26.35 -20.06 20.83
N GLU A 154 -25.70 -19.77 21.96
CA GLU A 154 -24.32 -19.27 22.01
C GLU A 154 -23.34 -20.28 21.42
N SER A 155 -23.39 -21.54 21.86
CA SER A 155 -22.50 -22.61 21.36
C SER A 155 -22.71 -22.89 19.86
N THR A 156 -23.94 -22.81 19.35
CA THR A 156 -24.22 -23.01 17.92
C THR A 156 -23.61 -21.91 17.05
N ALA A 157 -23.61 -20.66 17.53
CA ALA A 157 -22.99 -19.53 16.81
C ALA A 157 -21.45 -19.65 16.77
N GLU A 158 -20.85 -20.05 17.89
CA GLU A 158 -19.40 -20.31 18.01
C GLU A 158 -18.94 -21.45 17.09
N GLN A 159 -19.66 -22.58 17.08
CA GLN A 159 -19.35 -23.73 16.22
C GLN A 159 -19.37 -23.39 14.72
N CYS A 160 -20.30 -22.54 14.26
CA CYS A 160 -20.33 -22.07 12.87
C CYS A 160 -19.06 -21.28 12.49
N GLN A 161 -18.57 -20.41 13.37
CA GLN A 161 -17.37 -19.60 13.14
C GLN A 161 -16.11 -20.47 13.08
N ILE A 162 -15.98 -21.43 14.00
CA ILE A 162 -14.87 -22.40 14.03
C ILE A 162 -14.84 -23.22 12.73
N ALA A 163 -15.97 -23.80 12.33
CA ALA A 163 -16.06 -24.62 11.11
C ALA A 163 -15.72 -23.83 9.83
N ALA A 164 -16.07 -22.54 9.78
CA ALA A 164 -15.71 -21.66 8.66
C ALA A 164 -14.20 -21.42 8.58
N LEU A 165 -13.54 -21.17 9.72
CA LEU A 165 -12.08 -20.99 9.82
C LEU A 165 -11.30 -22.24 9.42
N GLU A 166 -11.68 -23.41 9.97
CA GLU A 166 -11.01 -24.68 9.67
C GLU A 166 -11.05 -24.99 8.16
N ARG A 167 -12.18 -24.70 7.52
CA ARG A 167 -12.34 -24.84 6.07
C ARG A 167 -11.43 -23.88 5.28
N LEU A 168 -11.32 -22.63 5.72
CA LEU A 168 -10.43 -21.64 5.10
C LEU A 168 -8.95 -22.06 5.23
N GLU A 169 -8.55 -22.59 6.38
CA GLU A 169 -7.22 -23.16 6.59
C GLU A 169 -6.96 -24.39 5.71
N ALA A 170 -7.94 -25.30 5.59
CA ALA A 170 -7.83 -26.49 4.75
C ALA A 170 -7.62 -26.13 3.28
N ASP A 171 -8.40 -25.18 2.74
CA ASP A 171 -8.23 -24.67 1.38
C ASP A 171 -6.87 -23.97 1.19
N ALA A 172 -6.36 -23.26 2.20
CA ALA A 172 -5.03 -22.66 2.16
C ALA A 172 -3.91 -23.72 2.18
N LYS A 173 -4.06 -24.79 2.97
CA LYS A 173 -3.13 -25.94 3.02
C LYS A 173 -3.14 -26.71 1.69
N LEU A 174 -4.31 -26.93 1.08
CA LEU A 174 -4.44 -27.58 -0.22
C LEU A 174 -3.79 -26.75 -1.35
N LYS A 175 -3.97 -25.42 -1.34
CA LYS A 175 -3.29 -24.52 -2.28
C LYS A 175 -1.76 -24.54 -2.11
N ARG A 176 -1.25 -24.59 -0.87
CA ARG A 176 0.19 -24.73 -0.59
C ARG A 176 0.75 -26.07 -1.10
N GLN A 177 -0.01 -27.17 -1.00
CA GLN A 177 0.40 -28.48 -1.51
C GLN A 177 0.42 -28.52 -3.04
N ASN A 178 -0.56 -27.92 -3.72
CA ASN A 178 -0.64 -27.90 -5.19
C ASN A 178 0.44 -27.03 -5.86
N PHE A 179 1.06 -26.08 -5.15
CA PHE A 179 2.23 -25.32 -5.62
C PHE A 179 3.58 -25.95 -5.23
N GLY A 180 3.58 -27.05 -4.47
CA GLY A 180 4.80 -27.67 -3.90
C GLY A 180 5.36 -28.87 -4.68
N ASN A 181 4.68 -29.34 -5.74
CA ASN A 181 5.07 -30.53 -6.50
C ASN A 181 5.34 -30.21 -7.98
N GLU A 182 6.47 -29.56 -8.26
CA GLU A 182 7.33 -29.83 -9.44
C GLU A 182 8.72 -29.18 -9.22
N LEU A 183 9.58 -29.84 -8.42
CA LEU A 183 10.98 -30.07 -8.83
C LEU A 183 11.64 -31.18 -7.98
N ASP A 184 12.50 -31.95 -8.66
CA ASP A 184 13.49 -32.92 -8.17
C ASP A 184 13.05 -34.17 -7.38
N SER A 185 13.10 -35.30 -8.09
CA SER A 185 13.65 -36.55 -7.58
C SER A 185 14.42 -37.31 -8.69
N PRO A 186 15.48 -38.07 -8.37
CA PRO A 186 16.62 -38.23 -9.28
C PRO A 186 16.59 -39.51 -10.14
N PRO A 187 17.35 -39.57 -11.25
CA PRO A 187 17.57 -40.81 -11.98
C PRO A 187 18.47 -41.77 -11.19
N LYS A 188 18.00 -43.01 -11.00
CA LYS A 188 18.80 -44.10 -10.42
C LYS A 188 19.84 -44.61 -11.40
N SER A 189 21.00 -45.00 -10.87
CA SER A 189 22.07 -45.67 -11.62
C SER A 189 21.74 -47.12 -11.94
N LEU A 190 22.17 -47.57 -13.13
CA LEU A 190 22.41 -48.97 -13.48
C LEU A 190 23.80 -49.04 -14.16
N ALA A 191 24.50 -50.15 -13.97
CA ALA A 191 25.97 -50.21 -14.05
C ALA A 191 26.53 -50.82 -15.35
N SER A 192 27.87 -50.88 -15.41
CA SER A 192 28.73 -51.61 -16.38
C SER A 192 28.95 -50.90 -17.75
N THR A 193 30.15 -50.88 -18.37
CA THR A 193 31.48 -51.47 -18.05
C THR A 193 32.62 -50.54 -18.55
N ALA A 194 33.89 -50.83 -18.20
CA ALA A 194 35.11 -50.08 -18.55
C ALA A 194 35.36 -49.90 -20.08
N VAL A 195 36.27 -49.04 -20.56
CA VAL A 195 37.73 -49.33 -20.70
C VAL A 195 38.58 -48.08 -21.07
N THR A 196 39.64 -47.82 -20.29
CA THR A 196 40.98 -47.26 -20.63
C THR A 196 41.24 -45.78 -21.03
N VAL A 197 42.41 -45.29 -20.59
CA VAL A 197 43.07 -43.96 -20.65
C VAL A 197 44.49 -44.21 -21.26
N PRO A 198 45.12 -43.38 -22.16
CA PRO A 198 45.79 -42.11 -21.74
C PRO A 198 46.08 -40.95 -22.77
N GLN A 199 46.10 -39.71 -22.24
CA GLN A 199 47.14 -38.62 -22.27
C GLN A 199 48.38 -38.65 -23.25
N PRO A 200 49.17 -37.54 -23.41
CA PRO A 200 48.87 -36.09 -23.62
C PRO A 200 49.60 -35.47 -24.88
N PRO A 201 50.69 -34.65 -24.88
CA PRO A 201 50.98 -33.28 -24.35
C PRO A 201 51.54 -32.21 -25.39
N HIS A 202 51.96 -31.02 -24.89
CA HIS A 202 52.92 -29.98 -25.44
C HIS A 202 52.38 -28.79 -26.29
N LYS A 203 52.54 -27.51 -25.84
CA LYS A 203 53.69 -26.53 -25.87
C LYS A 203 53.99 -26.01 -27.30
N THR A 204 54.30 -24.73 -27.59
CA THR A 204 55.16 -23.74 -26.88
C THR A 204 54.93 -22.28 -27.36
N GLU A 205 55.28 -21.28 -26.54
CA GLU A 205 55.58 -19.85 -26.88
C GLU A 205 57.04 -19.70 -27.46
N PRO A 206 57.66 -18.52 -27.77
CA PRO A 206 57.35 -17.13 -27.39
C PRO A 206 57.61 -15.96 -28.40
N ASP A 207 57.32 -14.73 -27.93
CA ASP A 207 57.94 -13.40 -28.15
C ASP A 207 58.54 -12.89 -29.50
N ILE A 208 58.33 -11.59 -29.78
CA ILE A 208 59.39 -10.52 -29.75
C ILE A 208 58.77 -9.11 -29.98
N THR A 209 59.41 -8.11 -29.36
CA THR A 209 59.03 -6.70 -29.19
C THR A 209 59.51 -5.71 -30.29
N LEU A 210 58.85 -4.53 -30.45
CA LEU A 210 59.41 -3.14 -30.39
C LEU A 210 58.72 -2.07 -31.28
N LYS A 211 58.45 -0.88 -30.70
CA LYS A 211 58.63 0.54 -31.20
C LYS A 211 58.11 0.97 -32.61
N LYS A 212 57.75 2.24 -32.91
CA LYS A 212 57.42 3.50 -32.19
C LYS A 212 56.93 4.55 -33.24
N ASP A 213 56.25 5.61 -32.79
CA ASP A 213 56.13 6.96 -33.40
C ASP A 213 55.19 7.31 -34.58
N SER A 214 54.42 8.38 -34.31
CA SER A 214 54.14 9.57 -35.15
C SER A 214 52.82 9.70 -35.93
N ARG A 215 52.47 10.98 -36.18
CA ARG A 215 51.14 11.52 -36.53
C ARG A 215 51.01 11.77 -38.04
N SER A 216 49.79 11.64 -38.58
CA SER A 216 49.03 12.74 -39.22
C SER A 216 47.88 12.22 -40.11
N SER A 217 47.03 13.14 -40.58
CA SER A 217 45.69 12.88 -41.11
C SER A 217 45.59 12.77 -42.64
N SER A 218 44.78 11.84 -43.13
CA SER A 218 43.90 12.08 -44.30
C SER A 218 42.75 11.06 -44.37
N ARG A 219 41.56 11.55 -44.77
CA ARG A 219 40.36 10.82 -45.18
C ARG A 219 40.28 10.84 -46.73
N PRO A 220 39.38 10.12 -47.43
CA PRO A 220 38.35 9.17 -46.96
C PRO A 220 38.26 7.84 -47.79
N SER A 221 37.19 7.07 -47.51
CA SER A 221 36.49 6.16 -48.44
C SER A 221 36.98 4.71 -48.60
N SER A 222 36.31 3.78 -47.90
CA SER A 222 35.36 2.86 -48.56
C SER A 222 34.66 1.99 -47.52
N ALA A 223 33.40 1.63 -47.79
CA ALA A 223 32.58 0.89 -46.84
C ALA A 223 32.96 -0.59 -46.79
N ARG A 224 33.15 -1.15 -45.59
CA ARG A 224 32.96 -2.60 -45.38
C ARG A 224 32.15 -2.86 -44.12
N SER A 225 30.89 -3.23 -44.36
CA SER A 225 29.88 -3.55 -43.36
C SER A 225 30.41 -4.50 -42.29
N ARG A 226 30.34 -4.07 -41.03
CA ARG A 226 30.20 -4.95 -39.86
C ARG A 226 29.01 -4.40 -39.07
N ARG A 227 28.00 -5.25 -38.82
CA ARG A 227 26.81 -4.89 -38.04
C ARG A 227 27.23 -4.54 -36.61
N SER A 228 27.34 -3.26 -36.29
CA SER A 228 27.22 -2.79 -34.91
C SER A 228 25.73 -2.74 -34.54
N SER A 229 25.34 -3.58 -33.59
CA SER A 229 24.10 -3.35 -32.84
C SER A 229 24.30 -2.09 -32.00
N LEU A 230 23.89 -0.94 -32.53
CA LEU A 230 23.93 0.35 -31.83
C LEU A 230 23.03 0.28 -30.59
N SER A 231 23.65 0.07 -29.43
CA SER A 231 23.07 0.33 -28.12
C SER A 231 23.00 1.85 -27.92
N ASN A 232 21.79 2.40 -27.79
CA ASN A 232 21.59 3.82 -27.48
C ASN A 232 21.84 4.08 -25.99
N ALA A 233 23.08 3.86 -25.53
CA ALA A 233 23.46 4.07 -24.15
C ALA A 233 23.49 5.58 -23.82
N ILE A 234 22.75 5.98 -22.78
CA ILE A 234 22.72 7.35 -22.27
C ILE A 234 23.62 7.42 -21.04
N THR A 235 24.79 8.04 -21.20
CA THR A 235 25.67 8.38 -20.07
C THR A 235 25.27 9.69 -19.43
N MET A 236 25.13 9.68 -18.11
CA MET A 236 24.77 10.81 -17.25
C MET A 236 25.89 11.07 -16.26
N ALA A 237 26.34 12.33 -16.19
CA ALA A 237 27.41 12.74 -15.29
C ALA A 237 26.96 12.72 -13.81
N ALA A 238 27.93 12.73 -12.89
CA ALA A 238 27.66 12.85 -11.45
C ALA A 238 27.00 14.21 -11.12
N SER A 239 26.19 14.26 -10.06
CA SER A 239 25.42 15.47 -9.68
C SER A 239 26.31 16.68 -9.31
N ASN A 240 27.59 16.48 -9.03
CA ASN A 240 28.54 17.57 -8.71
C ASN A 240 29.10 18.29 -9.96
N THR A 241 28.87 17.76 -11.17
CA THR A 241 29.38 18.34 -12.43
C THR A 241 28.42 19.37 -13.02
N LYS A 242 28.57 20.64 -12.61
CA LYS A 242 27.99 21.87 -13.22
C LYS A 242 26.62 21.71 -13.93
N SER A 243 25.56 21.37 -13.18
CA SER A 243 24.20 21.67 -13.64
C SER A 243 23.93 23.19 -13.66
N ILE A 244 22.99 23.62 -14.49
CA ILE A 244 22.56 25.03 -14.51
C ILE A 244 21.64 25.22 -13.31
N LYS A 245 22.23 25.66 -12.19
CA LYS A 245 21.47 25.94 -10.96
C LYS A 245 20.46 27.05 -11.24
N LEU A 246 19.17 26.72 -11.17
CA LEU A 246 18.12 27.73 -11.06
C LEU A 246 18.35 28.50 -9.76
N ALA A 247 18.83 29.73 -9.89
CA ALA A 247 19.13 30.57 -8.75
C ALA A 247 17.83 30.99 -8.04
N GLU A 248 17.87 30.94 -6.72
CA GLU A 248 16.82 31.47 -5.86
C GLU A 248 16.66 32.99 -6.11
N PRO A 249 15.44 33.53 -6.21
CA PRO A 249 15.22 34.96 -6.40
C PRO A 249 15.94 35.80 -5.33
N THR A 250 16.66 36.84 -5.73
CA THR A 250 17.42 37.68 -4.78
C THR A 250 16.54 38.47 -3.81
N SER A 251 15.28 38.70 -4.17
CA SER A 251 14.23 39.36 -3.38
C SER A 251 13.21 38.39 -2.79
N ILE A 252 13.51 37.08 -2.69
CA ILE A 252 12.56 36.07 -2.19
C ILE A 252 12.04 36.35 -0.77
N GLN A 253 12.78 37.11 0.04
CA GLN A 253 12.37 37.51 1.39
C GLN A 253 11.20 38.50 1.40
N ASP A 254 11.03 39.26 0.31
CA ASP A 254 9.94 40.23 0.13
C ASP A 254 8.69 39.61 -0.52
N TRP A 255 8.79 38.35 -0.98
CA TRP A 255 7.72 37.63 -1.66
C TRP A 255 6.76 37.00 -0.66
N HIS A 256 5.47 36.93 -1.00
CA HIS A 256 4.49 36.22 -0.19
C HIS A 256 4.82 34.73 -0.15
N HIS A 257 5.06 34.18 1.03
CA HIS A 257 5.39 32.76 1.25
C HIS A 257 4.19 32.02 1.84
N THR A 258 3.91 30.85 1.27
CA THR A 258 3.05 29.82 1.87
C THR A 258 3.73 28.47 1.71
N CYS A 259 3.55 27.57 2.68
CA CYS A 259 4.13 26.24 2.65
C CYS A 259 3.11 25.21 3.10
N MET A 260 3.35 23.95 2.75
CA MET A 260 2.52 22.83 3.18
C MET A 260 3.39 21.57 3.27
N LYS A 261 3.26 20.82 4.35
CA LYS A 261 3.89 19.51 4.53
C LYS A 261 3.05 18.41 3.89
N GLY A 262 3.64 17.23 3.77
CA GLY A 262 2.97 16.00 3.38
C GLY A 262 3.90 14.82 3.46
N SER A 263 3.45 13.66 2.97
CA SER A 263 4.27 12.46 2.88
C SER A 263 3.88 11.64 1.66
N PHE A 264 4.87 11.01 1.03
CA PHE A 264 4.64 9.87 0.15
C PHE A 264 4.51 8.61 1.00
N PHE A 265 3.44 7.85 0.85
CA PHE A 265 3.33 6.52 1.44
C PHE A 265 3.44 5.46 0.36
N LEU A 266 4.11 4.35 0.69
CA LEU A 266 4.22 3.18 -0.16
C LEU A 266 3.15 2.16 0.24
N GLU A 267 2.29 1.81 -0.71
CA GLU A 267 1.19 0.88 -0.48
C GLU A 267 1.61 -0.59 -0.64
N GLU A 268 0.74 -1.51 -0.23
CA GLU A 268 0.97 -2.95 -0.32
C GLU A 268 1.17 -3.47 -1.75
N ASP A 269 0.47 -2.87 -2.72
CA ASP A 269 0.61 -3.20 -4.15
C ASP A 269 1.88 -2.61 -4.80
N GLY A 270 2.68 -1.86 -4.04
CA GLY A 270 3.85 -1.14 -4.51
C GLY A 270 3.53 0.21 -5.18
N GLY A 271 2.26 0.63 -5.16
CA GLY A 271 1.82 1.97 -5.50
C GLY A 271 2.34 3.01 -4.49
N ILE A 272 2.25 4.27 -4.87
CA ILE A 272 2.63 5.40 -3.99
C ILE A 272 1.47 6.38 -3.95
N THR A 273 1.04 6.72 -2.73
CA THR A 273 0.03 7.74 -2.43
C THR A 273 0.68 8.99 -1.84
N SER A 274 -0.04 10.11 -1.91
CA SER A 274 0.33 11.40 -1.34
C SER A 274 -0.91 12.29 -1.36
N LEU A 275 -0.99 13.24 -0.43
CA LEU A 275 -1.93 14.35 -0.54
C LEU A 275 -1.71 15.11 -1.86
N GLN A 276 -2.82 15.62 -2.41
CA GLN A 276 -2.83 16.65 -3.46
C GLN A 276 -3.17 18.01 -2.84
N TYR A 277 -2.67 19.08 -3.45
CA TYR A 277 -2.88 20.44 -2.94
C TYR A 277 -3.46 21.36 -4.00
N ARG A 278 -4.24 22.35 -3.56
CA ARG A 278 -4.80 23.42 -4.38
C ARG A 278 -4.03 24.70 -4.13
N LEU A 279 -3.37 25.21 -5.17
CA LEU A 279 -2.76 26.53 -5.17
C LEU A 279 -3.71 27.52 -5.86
N THR A 280 -4.07 28.59 -5.18
CA THR A 280 -4.80 29.72 -5.78
C THR A 280 -3.86 30.90 -5.94
N VAL A 281 -3.73 31.38 -7.17
CA VAL A 281 -2.92 32.55 -7.55
C VAL A 281 -3.89 33.69 -7.87
N PRO A 282 -3.97 34.77 -7.08
CA PRO A 282 -5.04 35.78 -7.20
C PRO A 282 -4.86 36.73 -8.38
N GLN A 283 -3.61 37.02 -8.76
CA GLN A 283 -3.25 37.87 -9.90
C GLN A 283 -2.07 37.25 -10.65
N THR A 284 -1.86 37.61 -11.91
CA THR A 284 -0.68 37.12 -12.66
C THR A 284 0.60 37.59 -11.96
N ALA A 285 1.48 36.66 -11.61
CA ALA A 285 2.67 36.94 -10.81
C ALA A 285 3.80 35.94 -11.10
N THR A 286 5.04 36.30 -10.78
CA THR A 286 6.15 35.35 -10.76
C THR A 286 6.03 34.45 -9.53
N VAL A 287 6.02 33.14 -9.75
CA VAL A 287 5.99 32.13 -8.69
C VAL A 287 7.31 31.37 -8.67
N TYR A 288 7.83 31.13 -7.47
CA TYR A 288 8.94 30.22 -7.21
C TYR A 288 8.45 29.10 -6.30
N LEU A 289 8.45 27.89 -6.84
CA LEU A 289 7.95 26.67 -6.20
C LEU A 289 9.12 25.78 -5.87
N THR A 290 9.15 25.19 -4.67
CA THR A 290 10.11 24.14 -4.32
C THR A 290 9.46 22.98 -3.59
N ILE A 291 10.05 21.78 -3.72
CA ILE A 291 9.76 20.60 -2.89
C ILE A 291 11.08 19.96 -2.45
N ARG A 292 11.09 19.39 -1.24
CA ARG A 292 12.20 18.64 -0.67
C ARG A 292 11.70 17.56 0.29
N PRO A 293 12.44 16.46 0.52
CA PRO A 293 12.24 15.62 1.68
C PRO A 293 12.30 16.43 2.98
N LEU A 294 11.44 16.08 3.94
CA LEU A 294 11.38 16.69 5.26
C LEU A 294 12.28 15.91 6.21
N ASN A 295 13.22 16.63 6.83
CA ASN A 295 14.14 16.08 7.83
C ASN A 295 13.48 16.11 9.21
N LEU A 296 12.77 15.03 9.55
CA LEU A 296 12.32 14.76 10.92
C LEU A 296 13.52 14.31 11.75
N SER A 297 13.75 14.90 12.91
CA SER A 297 14.84 14.45 13.78
C SER A 297 14.68 14.77 15.27
N GLN A 298 14.70 13.71 16.07
CA GLN A 298 15.33 13.70 17.40
C GLN A 298 16.62 12.86 17.45
N ARG A 299 16.94 12.10 16.38
CA ARG A 299 18.11 11.20 16.31
C ARG A 299 19.28 11.86 15.57
N LEU A 300 20.06 12.67 16.30
CA LEU A 300 21.13 13.57 15.82
C LEU A 300 22.28 12.93 14.99
N GLU A 301 22.45 11.61 14.98
CA GLU A 301 23.69 10.97 14.53
C GLU A 301 23.65 10.36 13.12
N LYS A 302 22.48 10.30 12.45
CA LYS A 302 22.39 9.70 11.12
C LYS A 302 21.26 10.31 10.28
N PRO A 303 21.51 10.73 9.02
CA PRO A 303 20.44 11.20 8.14
C PRO A 303 19.46 10.07 7.82
N SER A 304 18.18 10.39 7.92
CA SER A 304 17.06 9.48 7.69
C SER A 304 17.06 8.91 6.27
N SER A 305 16.72 7.62 6.11
CA SER A 305 16.87 6.93 4.82
C SER A 305 16.01 7.51 3.69
N TRP A 306 14.87 8.11 4.01
CA TRP A 306 13.98 8.75 3.04
C TRP A 306 14.53 10.08 2.50
N MET A 307 15.53 10.71 3.14
CA MET A 307 16.19 11.92 2.60
C MET A 307 16.86 11.70 1.23
N SER A 308 17.08 10.44 0.85
CA SER A 308 17.58 10.07 -0.48
C SER A 308 16.49 9.98 -1.56
N VAL A 309 15.20 9.97 -1.20
CA VAL A 309 14.07 9.82 -2.13
C VAL A 309 13.96 11.05 -3.01
N ASP A 310 13.71 10.84 -4.31
CA ASP A 310 13.50 11.92 -5.25
C ASP A 310 12.10 12.50 -5.09
N THR A 311 11.98 13.82 -5.12
CA THR A 311 10.72 14.54 -4.97
C THR A 311 10.53 15.53 -6.11
N ALA A 312 9.34 15.59 -6.69
CA ALA A 312 8.92 16.62 -7.63
C ALA A 312 7.45 17.00 -7.37
N VAL A 313 7.01 18.14 -7.90
CA VAL A 313 5.58 18.51 -7.96
C VAL A 313 5.24 18.82 -9.40
N PHE A 314 4.14 18.27 -9.90
CA PHE A 314 3.54 18.62 -11.18
C PHE A 314 2.38 19.59 -10.95
N LEU A 315 2.37 20.71 -11.68
CA LEU A 315 1.27 21.67 -11.65
C LEU A 315 0.36 21.45 -12.83
N VAL A 316 -0.93 21.35 -12.54
CA VAL A 316 -1.98 21.12 -13.52
C VAL A 316 -3.07 22.18 -13.36
N SER A 317 -3.39 22.90 -14.43
CA SER A 317 -4.56 23.77 -14.48
C SER A 317 -5.79 22.96 -14.87
N GLY A 318 -6.92 23.21 -14.22
CA GLY A 318 -8.16 22.51 -14.50
C GLY A 318 -9.37 23.30 -14.00
N LYS A 319 -10.39 23.40 -14.85
CA LYS A 319 -11.77 23.60 -14.38
C LYS A 319 -12.27 22.26 -13.85
N ASP A 320 -13.40 22.24 -13.15
CA ASP A 320 -13.80 21.15 -12.22
C ASP A 320 -14.03 19.74 -12.84
N THR A 321 -13.81 19.55 -14.14
CA THR A 321 -13.81 18.26 -14.83
C THR A 321 -12.40 17.64 -14.91
N LYS A 322 -12.22 16.42 -14.38
CA LYS A 322 -10.92 15.71 -14.35
C LYS A 322 -10.33 15.37 -15.74
N GLU A 323 -11.02 15.65 -16.84
CA GLU A 323 -10.60 15.29 -18.21
C GLU A 323 -9.87 16.44 -18.96
N ASP A 324 -10.18 17.70 -18.68
CA ASP A 324 -9.59 18.89 -19.35
C ASP A 324 -8.30 19.42 -18.68
N SER A 325 -7.89 18.75 -17.61
CA SER A 325 -6.66 19.04 -16.85
C SER A 325 -5.43 19.17 -17.75
N THR A 326 -4.75 20.33 -17.71
CA THR A 326 -3.60 20.67 -18.55
C THR A 326 -2.32 20.86 -17.72
N LEU A 327 -1.23 20.21 -18.13
CA LEU A 327 0.07 20.36 -17.48
C LEU A 327 0.60 21.78 -17.71
N VAL A 328 0.86 22.51 -16.62
CA VAL A 328 1.44 23.86 -16.64
C VAL A 328 2.97 23.77 -16.54
N CYS A 329 3.47 23.20 -15.45
CA CYS A 329 4.90 23.06 -15.18
C CYS A 329 5.17 21.89 -14.21
N PHE A 330 6.45 21.66 -13.90
CA PHE A 330 6.86 20.75 -12.84
C PHE A 330 8.23 21.15 -12.30
N THR A 331 8.54 20.79 -11.05
CA THR A 331 9.86 21.03 -10.45
C THR A 331 10.91 20.07 -11.04
N GLU A 332 11.69 20.57 -12.00
CA GLU A 332 12.69 19.75 -12.71
C GLU A 332 14.14 20.13 -12.43
N SER A 333 14.40 21.38 -12.02
CA SER A 333 15.73 21.86 -11.66
C SER A 333 16.04 21.53 -10.21
N ARG A 334 17.30 21.28 -9.87
CA ARG A 334 17.74 21.01 -8.48
C ARG A 334 18.63 22.12 -7.92
N ASN A 335 18.24 22.69 -6.78
CA ASN A 335 19.06 23.59 -5.97
C ASN A 335 19.33 22.95 -4.60
N LYS A 336 20.55 22.42 -4.42
CA LYS A 336 20.94 21.58 -3.26
C LYS A 336 20.01 20.35 -3.13
N GLU A 337 19.21 20.30 -2.06
CA GLU A 337 18.24 19.24 -1.77
C GLU A 337 16.82 19.60 -2.25
N LYS A 338 16.59 20.84 -2.68
CA LYS A 338 15.29 21.30 -3.20
C LYS A 338 15.19 21.06 -4.70
N CYS A 339 14.13 20.39 -5.14
CA CYS A 339 13.68 20.46 -6.53
C CYS A 339 12.82 21.72 -6.69
N CYS A 340 13.10 22.54 -7.71
CA CYS A 340 12.50 23.86 -7.86
C CYS A 340 12.01 24.16 -9.28
N TRP A 341 11.11 25.15 -9.35
CA TRP A 341 10.63 25.75 -10.59
C TRP A 341 10.42 27.26 -10.36
N LYS A 342 10.70 28.07 -11.38
CA LYS A 342 10.40 29.51 -11.40
C LYS A 342 9.71 29.85 -12.72
N GLY A 343 8.64 30.64 -12.66
CA GLY A 343 8.01 31.18 -13.86
C GLY A 343 6.84 32.10 -13.53
N GLU A 344 6.36 32.79 -14.55
CA GLU A 344 5.11 33.56 -14.48
C GLU A 344 3.91 32.58 -14.45
N MET A 345 2.94 32.84 -13.58
CA MET A 345 1.68 32.11 -13.51
C MET A 345 0.53 33.09 -13.62
N SER A 346 -0.44 32.80 -14.49
CA SER A 346 -1.68 33.57 -14.60
C SER A 346 -2.56 33.43 -13.35
N ALA A 347 -3.41 34.42 -13.08
CA ALA A 347 -4.46 34.30 -12.08
C ALA A 347 -5.31 33.03 -12.30
N GLY A 348 -5.61 32.28 -11.23
CA GLY A 348 -6.40 31.05 -11.30
C GLY A 348 -6.07 30.02 -10.23
N THR A 349 -6.66 28.84 -10.37
CA THR A 349 -6.53 27.72 -9.43
C THR A 349 -5.83 26.55 -10.10
N TYR A 350 -4.85 25.96 -9.39
CA TYR A 350 -3.97 24.92 -9.88
C TYR A 350 -3.94 23.74 -8.91
N CYS A 351 -3.89 22.52 -9.44
CA CYS A 351 -3.63 21.33 -8.64
C CYS A 351 -2.13 21.03 -8.64
N LEU A 352 -1.57 20.87 -7.44
CA LEU A 352 -0.20 20.45 -7.18
C LEU A 352 -0.24 18.96 -6.86
N LEU A 353 0.46 18.19 -7.71
CA LEU A 353 0.56 16.74 -7.62
C LEU A 353 1.99 16.36 -7.23
N PRO A 354 2.26 16.05 -5.95
CA PRO A 354 3.55 15.52 -5.54
C PRO A 354 3.85 14.21 -6.27
N PHE A 355 5.12 14.00 -6.56
CA PHE A 355 5.63 12.85 -7.29
C PHE A 355 6.98 12.40 -6.74
N THR A 356 7.15 11.09 -6.66
CA THR A 356 8.46 10.42 -6.53
C THR A 356 8.52 9.27 -7.55
N THR A 357 9.71 8.92 -8.05
CA THR A 357 9.86 7.77 -8.96
C THR A 357 9.66 6.41 -8.30
N GLY A 358 9.64 6.34 -6.96
CA GLY A 358 9.67 5.06 -6.23
C GLY A 358 10.97 4.26 -6.45
N CYS A 359 12.04 4.86 -6.99
CA CYS A 359 13.33 4.18 -7.17
C CYS A 359 14.09 3.96 -5.85
N ARG A 360 13.77 4.75 -4.82
CA ARG A 360 14.43 4.77 -3.50
C ARG A 360 13.47 4.58 -2.32
N LEU A 361 12.15 4.68 -2.53
CA LEU A 361 11.08 4.36 -1.57
C LEU A 361 10.45 3.01 -1.96
N ARG A 362 10.74 1.94 -1.20
CA ARG A 362 10.38 0.54 -1.53
C ARG A 362 10.33 -0.37 -0.31
N LYS A 363 9.45 -1.37 -0.35
CA LYS A 363 9.44 -2.52 0.58
C LYS A 363 10.79 -3.24 0.47
N ARG A 364 11.63 -3.09 1.49
CA ARG A 364 12.98 -3.68 1.51
C ARG A 364 12.89 -5.12 2.01
N THR A 365 13.05 -6.08 1.11
CA THR A 365 13.21 -7.51 1.48
C THR A 365 14.50 -7.74 2.26
N ARG A 366 14.46 -7.69 3.61
CA ARG A 366 15.57 -8.15 4.46
C ARG A 366 15.14 -8.86 5.74
N LYS A 367 15.83 -9.99 5.95
CA LYS A 367 16.15 -10.74 7.18
C LYS A 367 15.30 -10.43 8.41
N SER A 368 14.66 -11.48 8.95
CA SER A 368 13.98 -11.51 10.24
C SER A 368 14.73 -10.75 11.33
N VAL A 369 14.15 -9.63 11.78
CA VAL A 369 14.53 -9.01 13.03
C VAL A 369 13.75 -9.70 14.16
N THR A 370 14.34 -9.69 15.35
CA THR A 370 13.80 -10.15 16.62
C THR A 370 12.49 -9.44 17.03
N LYS A 371 11.91 -9.84 18.18
CA LYS A 371 10.70 -9.26 18.79
C LYS A 371 10.52 -7.75 18.51
N PRO A 372 9.30 -7.29 18.21
CA PRO A 372 9.00 -5.88 18.02
C PRO A 372 9.38 -5.06 19.25
N VAL A 373 9.74 -3.79 19.03
CA VAL A 373 10.05 -2.84 20.11
C VAL A 373 8.84 -2.68 21.04
N THR A 374 9.08 -2.57 22.35
CA THR A 374 8.01 -2.29 23.31
C THR A 374 7.51 -0.84 23.10
N LEU A 375 6.22 -0.65 22.82
CA LEU A 375 5.63 0.69 22.65
C LEU A 375 5.27 1.33 23.99
N VAL A 376 4.68 0.55 24.89
CA VAL A 376 4.18 0.97 26.20
C VAL A 376 4.78 0.16 27.33
N ASN A 377 4.98 0.80 28.47
CA ASN A 377 5.56 0.23 29.69
C ASN A 377 4.67 0.54 30.88
N ARG A 378 4.63 -0.37 31.88
CA ARG A 378 3.98 -0.07 33.16
C ARG A 378 4.97 0.65 34.07
N THR A 379 4.50 1.70 34.74
CA THR A 379 5.22 2.46 35.75
C THR A 379 5.28 1.69 37.08
N ASP A 380 6.06 2.19 38.04
CA ASP A 380 6.09 1.65 39.41
C ASP A 380 4.73 1.78 40.14
N THR A 381 3.85 2.68 39.69
CA THR A 381 2.46 2.83 40.17
C THR A 381 1.49 1.82 39.54
N GLY A 382 1.93 1.07 38.52
CA GLY A 382 1.12 0.11 37.77
C GLY A 382 0.33 0.71 36.59
N GLU A 383 0.40 2.03 36.42
CA GLU A 383 -0.19 2.77 35.30
C GLU A 383 0.59 2.50 33.99
N LEU A 384 -0.06 2.71 32.84
CA LEU A 384 0.59 2.59 31.54
C LEU A 384 1.20 3.94 31.12
N ASP A 385 2.37 3.88 30.50
CA ASP A 385 3.06 5.02 29.92
C ASP A 385 3.67 4.65 28.56
N LEU A 386 3.87 5.66 27.70
CA LEU A 386 4.52 5.51 26.40
C LEU A 386 6.04 5.50 26.55
N THR A 387 6.70 4.53 25.92
CA THR A 387 8.17 4.48 25.89
C THR A 387 8.77 5.71 25.23
N ARG A 388 10.01 6.07 25.62
CA ARG A 388 10.74 7.22 25.05
C ARG A 388 10.85 7.15 23.52
N ASP A 389 11.16 5.99 22.95
CA ASP A 389 11.28 5.83 21.50
C ASP A 389 9.93 5.98 20.80
N PHE A 390 8.83 5.44 21.37
CA PHE A 390 7.50 5.60 20.79
C PHE A 390 7.00 7.05 20.89
N ARG A 391 7.25 7.77 21.99
CA ARG A 391 7.01 9.23 22.09
C ARG A 391 7.78 10.03 21.02
N GLY A 392 9.00 9.60 20.70
CA GLY A 392 9.78 10.17 19.59
C GLY A 392 9.05 9.98 18.25
N VAL A 393 8.59 8.76 17.97
CA VAL A 393 7.83 8.44 16.74
C VAL A 393 6.49 9.18 16.66
N LEU A 394 5.73 9.29 17.76
CA LEU A 394 4.50 10.09 17.77
C LEU A 394 4.78 11.58 17.54
N SER A 395 5.92 12.10 18.02
CA SER A 395 6.35 13.47 17.70
C SER A 395 6.73 13.64 16.23
N ASP A 396 7.35 12.63 15.61
CA ASP A 396 7.66 12.62 14.18
C ASP A 396 6.39 12.48 13.32
N ILE A 397 5.41 11.67 13.75
CA ILE A 397 4.08 11.56 13.13
C ILE A 397 3.34 12.90 13.21
N PHE A 398 3.27 13.50 14.39
CA PHE A 398 2.67 14.82 14.61
C PHE A 398 3.25 15.86 13.65
N GLU A 399 4.58 15.89 13.51
CA GLU A 399 5.28 16.83 12.63
C GLU A 399 4.96 16.62 11.13
N VAL A 400 4.52 15.42 10.73
CA VAL A 400 4.07 15.09 9.36
C VAL A 400 2.62 15.49 9.10
N ILE A 401 1.74 15.38 10.10
CA ILE A 401 0.30 15.64 9.98
C ILE A 401 -0.10 17.08 10.36
N ASP A 402 0.75 17.83 11.06
CA ASP A 402 0.76 19.29 11.17
C ASP A 402 1.14 19.88 9.80
N LEU A 403 0.16 19.95 8.88
CA LEU A 403 0.37 20.22 7.46
C LEU A 403 0.79 21.68 7.22
N ASP A 404 0.21 22.63 7.95
CA ASP A 404 0.55 24.06 7.81
C ASP A 404 1.80 24.48 8.62
N GLY A 405 2.24 23.65 9.58
CA GLY A 405 3.40 23.91 10.42
C GLY A 405 3.15 24.81 11.63
N ASN A 406 1.88 25.04 12.02
CA ASN A 406 1.52 25.89 13.14
C ASN A 406 1.81 25.25 14.52
N GLY A 407 2.00 23.92 14.56
CA GLY A 407 2.32 23.15 15.76
C GLY A 407 1.11 22.66 16.56
N LEU A 408 -0.08 22.68 15.96
CA LEU A 408 -1.38 22.19 16.46
C LEU A 408 -2.11 21.51 15.31
N LEU A 409 -3.01 20.55 15.60
CA LEU A 409 -3.80 19.86 14.59
C LEU A 409 -5.22 20.41 14.54
N SER A 410 -5.61 20.91 13.37
CA SER A 410 -7.00 21.12 12.97
C SER A 410 -7.76 19.79 12.79
N LEU A 411 -9.08 19.85 12.63
CA LEU A 411 -9.88 18.66 12.30
C LEU A 411 -9.49 18.11 10.93
N GLU A 412 -9.20 19.00 9.97
CA GLU A 412 -8.77 18.66 8.63
C GLU A 412 -7.42 17.92 8.61
N GLU A 413 -6.49 18.32 9.48
CA GLU A 413 -5.19 17.66 9.67
C GLU A 413 -5.31 16.34 10.43
N TYR A 414 -6.15 16.29 11.46
CA TYR A 414 -6.44 15.05 12.18
C TYR A 414 -7.16 14.02 11.29
N ASN A 415 -8.06 14.46 10.43
CA ASN A 415 -8.73 13.59 9.45
C ASN A 415 -7.80 13.07 8.35
N PHE A 416 -6.69 13.75 8.06
CA PHE A 416 -5.64 13.17 7.22
C PHE A 416 -4.91 12.01 7.92
N PHE A 417 -4.72 12.08 9.25
CA PHE A 417 -4.20 10.97 10.04
C PHE A 417 -5.19 9.80 10.09
N GLU A 418 -6.44 10.03 10.52
CA GLU A 418 -7.48 8.99 10.60
C GLU A 418 -7.72 8.30 9.24
N LEU A 419 -7.91 9.06 8.16
CA LEU A 419 -8.14 8.49 6.83
C LEU A 419 -6.93 7.65 6.35
N ARG A 420 -5.73 7.87 6.90
CA ARG A 420 -4.55 7.05 6.63
C ARG A 420 -4.45 5.80 7.51
N THR A 421 -4.88 5.86 8.76
CA THR A 421 -4.70 4.80 9.78
C THR A 421 -5.92 3.92 9.97
N SER A 422 -7.11 4.51 10.13
CA SER A 422 -8.42 3.83 10.28
C SER A 422 -9.20 3.75 8.97
N GLY A 423 -8.95 4.68 8.03
CA GLY A 423 -9.68 4.75 6.75
C GLY A 423 -11.02 5.48 6.85
N GLU A 424 -11.34 6.02 8.02
CA GLU A 424 -12.54 6.83 8.30
C GLU A 424 -12.15 8.28 8.61
N ASN A 425 -13.13 9.17 8.77
CA ASN A 425 -12.89 10.55 9.24
C ASN A 425 -13.50 10.71 10.63
N CYS A 426 -12.84 11.47 11.50
CA CYS A 426 -13.44 12.00 12.71
C CYS A 426 -14.52 13.03 12.33
N ASP A 427 -15.73 12.88 12.87
CA ASP A 427 -16.82 13.85 12.72
C ASP A 427 -16.69 15.01 13.72
N GLU A 428 -17.55 16.03 13.58
CA GLU A 428 -17.46 17.24 14.42
C GLU A 428 -17.78 16.93 15.89
N GLU A 429 -18.66 15.94 16.14
CA GLU A 429 -19.06 15.44 17.45
C GLU A 429 -17.92 14.71 18.17
N ALA A 430 -17.28 13.72 17.53
CA ALA A 430 -16.13 13.03 18.08
C ALA A 430 -14.93 13.98 18.26
N TRP A 431 -14.75 14.93 17.34
CA TRP A 431 -13.73 15.97 17.49
C TRP A 431 -14.03 16.92 18.66
N ALA A 432 -15.30 17.23 18.94
CA ALA A 432 -15.68 17.99 20.14
C ALA A 432 -15.27 17.24 21.42
N VAL A 433 -15.56 15.95 21.50
CA VAL A 433 -15.14 15.08 22.63
C VAL A 433 -13.62 15.02 22.75
N CYS A 434 -12.88 14.93 21.64
CA CYS A 434 -11.41 15.00 21.64
C CYS A 434 -10.89 16.33 22.22
N LYS A 435 -11.45 17.46 21.79
CA LYS A 435 -11.04 18.80 22.28
C LYS A 435 -11.36 19.05 23.75
N GLU A 436 -12.39 18.40 24.30
CA GLU A 436 -12.77 18.52 25.71
C GLU A 436 -11.90 17.65 26.65
N ASN A 437 -11.37 16.53 26.17
CA ASN A 437 -10.67 15.54 27.00
C ASN A 437 -9.13 15.59 26.94
N PHE A 438 -8.52 16.23 25.92
CA PHE A 438 -7.06 16.24 25.71
C PHE A 438 -6.48 17.68 25.65
N ASP A 439 -5.15 17.84 25.82
CA ASP A 439 -4.52 19.18 25.74
C ASP A 439 -4.73 19.83 24.36
N THR A 440 -5.48 20.93 24.34
CA THR A 440 -5.78 21.73 23.15
C THR A 440 -5.39 23.19 23.31
N ARG A 441 -5.12 23.86 22.19
CA ARG A 441 -4.86 25.30 22.14
C ARG A 441 -5.57 25.88 20.92
N LYS A 442 -6.20 27.05 21.04
CA LYS A 442 -7.01 27.67 19.96
C LYS A 442 -8.07 26.71 19.36
N ASN A 443 -8.62 25.79 20.16
CA ASN A 443 -9.54 24.72 19.73
C ASN A 443 -8.94 23.71 18.72
N GLN A 444 -7.62 23.56 18.70
CA GLN A 444 -6.86 22.59 17.91
C GLN A 444 -6.06 21.68 18.86
N LEU A 445 -5.85 20.42 18.47
CA LEU A 445 -5.18 19.43 19.32
C LEU A 445 -3.68 19.72 19.40
N SER A 446 -3.10 19.74 20.59
CA SER A 446 -1.67 19.96 20.76
C SER A 446 -0.86 18.68 20.57
N ARG A 447 0.46 18.80 20.39
CA ARG A 447 1.36 17.64 20.37
C ARG A 447 1.28 16.80 21.65
N GLN A 448 1.01 17.43 22.79
CA GLN A 448 0.83 16.73 24.06
C GLN A 448 -0.52 16.00 24.08
N GLY A 449 -1.60 16.64 23.65
CA GLY A 449 -2.92 16.02 23.53
C GLY A 449 -2.94 14.84 22.56
N PHE A 450 -2.20 14.93 21.44
CA PHE A 450 -2.02 13.80 20.50
C PHE A 450 -1.29 12.60 21.14
N MET A 451 -0.29 12.85 22.00
CA MET A 451 0.36 11.76 22.76
C MET A 451 -0.57 11.16 23.83
N GLU A 452 -1.40 11.98 24.47
CA GLU A 452 -2.39 11.53 25.46
C GLU A 452 -3.48 10.66 24.84
N LEU A 453 -3.96 11.03 23.64
CA LEU A 453 -4.91 10.25 22.85
C LEU A 453 -4.37 8.85 22.52
N ASN A 454 -3.14 8.76 21.99
CA ASN A 454 -2.48 7.47 21.69
C ASN A 454 -2.18 6.66 22.98
N LEU A 455 -1.98 7.31 24.13
CA LEU A 455 -1.82 6.62 25.42
C LEU A 455 -3.16 6.09 25.96
N MET A 456 -4.26 6.81 25.73
CA MET A 456 -5.61 6.36 26.08
C MET A 456 -5.99 5.11 25.28
N GLU A 457 -5.79 5.11 23.96
CA GLU A 457 -5.99 3.94 23.08
C GLU A 457 -5.26 2.69 23.61
N ALA A 458 -3.98 2.83 23.98
CA ALA A 458 -3.20 1.74 24.57
C ALA A 458 -3.73 1.27 25.94
N SER A 459 -4.33 2.18 26.71
CA SER A 459 -4.82 1.93 28.06
C SER A 459 -6.17 1.23 28.06
N GLU A 460 -7.06 1.55 27.12
CA GLU A 460 -8.37 0.90 26.97
C GLU A 460 -8.25 -0.60 26.67
N ARG A 461 -7.22 -1.02 25.92
CA ARG A 461 -6.87 -2.43 25.69
C ARG A 461 -5.96 -3.04 26.79
N GLY A 462 -5.85 -2.42 27.97
CA GLY A 462 -5.07 -2.94 29.10
C GLY A 462 -3.56 -2.99 28.89
N GLY A 463 -3.06 -2.28 27.86
CA GLY A 463 -1.65 -2.24 27.46
C GLY A 463 -1.29 -3.12 26.26
N ASP A 464 -2.27 -3.64 25.50
CA ASP A 464 -2.01 -4.31 24.22
C ASP A 464 -1.63 -3.29 23.13
N PRO A 465 -0.41 -3.35 22.55
CA PRO A 465 0.04 -2.41 21.53
C PRO A 465 -0.44 -2.74 20.10
N THR A 466 -1.39 -3.67 19.93
CA THR A 466 -1.79 -4.19 18.60
C THR A 466 -2.32 -3.09 17.66
N ASP A 467 -3.24 -2.23 18.11
CA ASP A 467 -3.82 -1.17 17.28
C ASP A 467 -2.79 -0.06 16.98
N LEU A 468 -2.03 0.36 17.99
CA LEU A 468 -0.89 1.27 17.83
C LEU A 468 0.11 0.79 16.76
N TRP A 469 0.29 -0.53 16.62
CA TRP A 469 1.13 -1.08 15.56
C TRP A 469 0.52 -0.96 14.16
N VAL A 470 -0.80 -1.07 14.02
CA VAL A 470 -1.51 -0.81 12.75
C VAL A 470 -1.32 0.67 12.35
N THR A 471 -1.56 1.59 13.30
CA THR A 471 -1.29 3.03 13.15
C THR A 471 0.15 3.32 12.72
N LEU A 472 1.14 2.68 13.35
CA LEU A 472 2.56 2.84 13.00
C LEU A 472 2.90 2.32 11.60
N GLU A 473 2.38 1.13 11.24
CA GLU A 473 2.63 0.53 9.92
C GLU A 473 1.96 1.32 8.80
N ALA A 474 0.73 1.83 9.02
CA ALA A 474 0.05 2.76 8.12
C ALA A 474 0.82 4.07 7.91
N MET A 475 1.44 4.62 8.97
CA MET A 475 2.33 5.79 8.88
C MET A 475 3.72 5.46 8.33
N GLY A 476 3.98 4.21 7.92
CA GLY A 476 5.18 3.76 7.22
C GLY A 476 6.36 3.37 8.12
N TYR A 477 6.14 3.15 9.41
CA TYR A 477 7.12 2.66 10.37
C TYR A 477 7.16 1.13 10.41
N ASN A 478 8.37 0.57 10.55
CA ASN A 478 8.54 -0.86 10.79
C ASN A 478 8.50 -1.19 12.30
N ARG A 479 8.52 -2.50 12.62
CA ARG A 479 8.56 -3.03 14.00
C ARG A 479 9.82 -2.65 14.82
N ASN A 480 10.78 -1.92 14.24
CA ASN A 480 11.96 -1.34 14.92
C ASN A 480 11.81 0.18 15.18
N LEU A 481 10.64 0.77 14.91
CA LEU A 481 10.43 2.22 14.96
C LEU A 481 11.33 3.00 13.98
N GLU A 482 11.57 2.43 12.79
CA GLU A 482 12.20 3.11 11.66
C GLU A 482 11.17 3.37 10.56
N MET A 483 11.01 4.62 10.14
CA MET A 483 10.20 4.96 8.96
C MET A 483 10.92 4.50 7.69
N VAL A 484 10.32 3.54 6.99
CA VAL A 484 10.88 2.87 5.81
C VAL A 484 9.92 2.76 4.63
N GLU A 485 8.61 2.87 4.87
CA GLU A 485 7.56 2.83 3.83
C GLU A 485 6.89 4.21 3.62
N ALA A 486 7.45 5.27 4.21
CA ALA A 486 7.05 6.66 3.97
C ALA A 486 8.23 7.60 3.65
N CYS A 487 7.93 8.72 2.99
CA CYS A 487 8.84 9.83 2.75
C CYS A 487 8.12 11.18 2.92
N PRO A 488 8.19 11.77 4.13
CA PRO A 488 7.79 13.14 4.43
C PRO A 488 8.46 14.15 3.51
N PHE A 489 7.73 15.21 3.16
CA PHE A 489 8.19 16.31 2.31
C PHE A 489 7.62 17.67 2.76
N LEU A 490 8.27 18.75 2.32
CA LEU A 490 7.76 20.12 2.41
C LEU A 490 7.67 20.72 1.01
N ILE A 491 6.55 21.39 0.72
CA ILE A 491 6.37 22.25 -0.45
C ILE A 491 6.45 23.71 0.03
N ASP A 492 7.31 24.51 -0.60
CA ASP A 492 7.36 25.97 -0.44
C ASP A 492 6.84 26.65 -1.72
N VAL A 493 5.94 27.63 -1.59
CA VAL A 493 5.47 28.49 -2.68
C VAL A 493 5.75 29.95 -2.30
N TYR A 494 6.52 30.64 -3.14
CA TYR A 494 6.77 32.08 -3.03
C TYR A 494 6.14 32.78 -4.22
N CYS A 495 5.43 33.88 -3.99
CA CYS A 495 4.78 34.69 -5.01
C CYS A 495 5.26 36.14 -4.93
N GLU A 496 5.76 36.67 -6.05
CA GLU A 496 6.32 38.03 -6.13
C GLU A 496 5.26 39.11 -5.86
N GLU A 497 4.03 38.89 -6.32
CA GLU A 497 2.89 39.76 -6.09
C GLU A 497 1.64 38.95 -5.73
N GLY A 498 0.81 39.49 -4.82
CA GLY A 498 -0.45 38.87 -4.41
C GLY A 498 -0.28 37.72 -3.41
N GLN A 499 -1.31 37.52 -2.59
CA GLN A 499 -1.32 36.48 -1.56
C GLN A 499 -1.82 35.15 -2.13
N CYS A 500 -0.90 34.28 -2.52
CA CYS A 500 -1.23 32.90 -2.88
C CYS A 500 -1.73 32.11 -1.66
N THR A 501 -2.74 31.27 -1.87
CA THR A 501 -3.20 30.30 -0.86
C THR A 501 -2.90 28.88 -1.31
N LEU A 502 -2.47 28.04 -0.38
CA LEU A 502 -2.20 26.63 -0.58
C LEU A 502 -3.05 25.83 0.42
N GLN A 503 -3.80 24.84 -0.06
CA GLN A 503 -4.71 24.04 0.77
C GLN A 503 -4.58 22.54 0.41
N PRO A 504 -4.64 21.61 1.38
CA PRO A 504 -4.83 20.19 1.07
C PRO A 504 -6.20 19.96 0.41
N VAL A 505 -6.31 18.90 -0.41
CA VAL A 505 -7.56 18.58 -1.13
C VAL A 505 -8.08 17.19 -0.79
N SER A 506 -7.29 16.15 -1.06
CA SER A 506 -7.66 14.77 -0.78
C SER A 506 -6.44 13.86 -0.77
N LEU A 507 -6.53 12.78 0.00
CA LEU A 507 -5.64 11.62 -0.08
C LEU A 507 -6.08 10.70 -1.24
N GLU A 508 -6.18 11.27 -2.45
CA GLU A 508 -6.45 10.49 -3.65
C GLU A 508 -5.19 9.74 -4.07
N SER A 509 -5.35 8.48 -4.49
CA SER A 509 -4.43 7.82 -5.41
C SER A 509 -4.51 8.51 -6.78
N GLY A 510 -3.96 9.73 -6.87
CA GLY A 510 -4.03 10.68 -7.99
C GLY A 510 -3.38 10.20 -9.29
N HIS A 511 -3.06 8.90 -9.36
CA HIS A 511 -2.49 8.16 -10.46
C HIS A 511 -3.08 8.54 -11.82
N ARG A 512 -4.40 8.79 -11.99
CA ARG A 512 -4.94 9.16 -13.31
C ARG A 512 -4.45 10.52 -13.81
N ILE A 513 -4.58 11.57 -13.00
CA ILE A 513 -4.17 12.94 -13.39
C ILE A 513 -2.64 13.01 -13.42
N LEU A 514 -1.97 12.46 -12.42
CA LEU A 514 -0.51 12.44 -12.33
C LEU A 514 0.14 11.61 -13.45
N ASN A 515 -0.37 10.42 -13.80
CA ASN A 515 0.15 9.69 -14.98
C ASN A 515 -0.11 10.45 -16.28
N THR A 516 -1.23 11.18 -16.40
CA THR A 516 -1.49 12.01 -17.59
C THR A 516 -0.48 13.17 -17.68
N ALA A 517 -0.18 13.83 -16.56
CA ALA A 517 0.84 14.88 -16.46
C ALA A 517 2.27 14.33 -16.75
N LEU A 518 2.62 13.17 -16.19
CA LEU A 518 3.88 12.47 -16.46
C LEU A 518 4.02 12.09 -17.93
N GLN A 519 2.99 11.48 -18.53
CA GLN A 519 3.01 11.12 -19.95
C GLN A 519 3.13 12.36 -20.84
N ARG A 520 2.46 13.47 -20.53
CA ARG A 520 2.58 14.72 -21.28
C ARG A 520 3.97 15.33 -21.14
N SER A 521 4.49 15.50 -19.92
CA SER A 521 5.84 16.05 -19.68
C SER A 521 6.94 15.24 -20.36
N ILE A 522 6.87 13.90 -20.27
CA ILE A 522 7.80 12.99 -20.95
C ILE A 522 7.65 13.14 -22.46
N THR A 523 6.45 12.91 -23.03
CA THR A 523 6.30 12.85 -24.49
C THR A 523 6.52 14.18 -25.20
N ALA A 524 6.38 15.32 -24.52
CA ALA A 524 6.70 16.64 -25.07
C ALA A 524 8.21 16.96 -25.12
N ARG A 525 9.05 16.25 -24.33
CA ARG A 525 10.49 16.53 -24.15
C ARG A 525 11.38 15.30 -24.35
N SER A 526 10.90 14.30 -25.09
CA SER A 526 11.61 13.04 -25.34
C SER A 526 12.05 12.90 -26.79
N GLU A 527 13.18 12.23 -27.00
CA GLU A 527 13.42 11.55 -28.26
C GLU A 527 12.41 10.39 -28.43
N VAL A 528 11.82 10.28 -29.62
CA VAL A 528 10.88 9.21 -29.98
C VAL A 528 11.52 8.23 -30.95
N LYS A 529 11.36 6.94 -30.69
CA LYS A 529 11.90 5.84 -31.49
C LYS A 529 10.84 4.77 -31.69
N ALA A 530 10.61 4.36 -32.94
CA ALA A 530 9.83 3.17 -33.22
C ALA A 530 10.58 1.92 -32.75
N LEU A 531 9.87 1.00 -32.12
CA LEU A 531 10.40 -0.29 -31.71
C LEU A 531 10.83 -1.10 -32.94
N ARG A 532 11.93 -1.86 -32.84
CA ARG A 532 12.53 -2.52 -34.02
C ARG A 532 11.53 -3.49 -34.67
N GLY A 533 11.18 -3.22 -35.93
CA GLY A 533 10.21 -4.01 -36.71
C GLY A 533 8.74 -3.76 -36.38
N GLN A 534 8.44 -2.72 -35.59
CA GLN A 534 7.12 -2.45 -35.02
C GLN A 534 6.84 -0.94 -35.01
N GLU A 535 6.56 -0.37 -36.19
CA GLU A 535 6.41 1.08 -36.41
C GLU A 535 5.31 1.74 -35.55
N ASN A 536 4.27 0.98 -35.22
CA ASN A 536 3.15 1.44 -34.40
C ASN A 536 3.42 1.40 -32.88
N ILE A 537 4.57 0.90 -32.43
CA ILE A 537 4.98 0.91 -31.02
C ILE A 537 6.10 1.94 -30.85
N LEU A 538 5.78 3.07 -30.22
CA LEU A 538 6.69 4.19 -30.05
C LEU A 538 7.24 4.23 -28.62
N VAL A 539 8.55 4.26 -28.49
CA VAL A 539 9.26 4.44 -27.22
C VAL A 539 9.74 5.88 -27.14
N TYR A 540 9.27 6.59 -26.11
CA TYR A 540 9.69 7.95 -25.77
C TYR A 540 10.65 7.87 -24.59
N THR A 541 11.86 8.40 -24.73
CA THR A 541 12.84 8.47 -23.63
C THR A 541 13.12 9.92 -23.28
N TYR A 542 12.66 10.33 -22.09
CA TYR A 542 12.96 11.63 -21.49
C TYR A 542 14.26 11.55 -20.70
N ARG A 543 15.12 12.54 -20.89
CA ARG A 543 16.40 12.71 -20.20
C ARG A 543 16.37 14.04 -19.45
N GLY A 544 16.02 14.01 -18.17
CA GLY A 544 16.13 15.17 -17.27
C GLY A 544 17.51 15.26 -16.61
N GLU A 545 17.71 16.24 -15.71
CA GLU A 545 19.01 16.46 -15.04
C GLU A 545 19.47 15.23 -14.22
N HIS A 546 18.53 14.60 -13.49
CA HIS A 546 18.83 13.53 -12.52
C HIS A 546 18.04 12.24 -12.75
N ARG A 547 17.16 12.20 -13.76
CA ARG A 547 16.23 11.10 -14.02
C ARG A 547 16.10 10.83 -15.52
N ILE A 548 16.07 9.55 -15.88
CA ILE A 548 15.59 9.09 -17.18
C ILE A 548 14.19 8.49 -16.99
N SER A 549 13.26 8.79 -17.89
CA SER A 549 11.90 8.22 -17.87
C SER A 549 11.52 7.70 -19.25
N THR A 550 10.92 6.51 -19.31
CA THR A 550 10.48 5.91 -20.58
C THR A 550 8.97 5.78 -20.61
N VAL A 551 8.34 6.21 -21.70
CA VAL A 551 6.91 6.00 -22.01
C VAL A 551 6.80 5.18 -23.28
N ILE A 552 5.98 4.12 -23.25
CA ILE A 552 5.64 3.33 -24.43
C ILE A 552 4.25 3.74 -24.89
N ALA A 553 4.08 4.07 -26.17
CA ALA A 553 2.80 4.31 -26.81
C ALA A 553 2.48 3.20 -27.79
N ASN A 554 1.37 2.52 -27.57
CA ASN A 554 0.83 1.51 -28.48
C ASN A 554 -0.19 2.16 -29.41
N LYS A 555 0.12 2.28 -30.70
CA LYS A 555 -0.79 2.81 -31.73
C LYS A 555 -1.64 1.73 -32.41
N THR A 556 -1.43 0.45 -32.07
CA THR A 556 -2.18 -0.68 -32.65
C THR A 556 -3.56 -0.84 -32.01
N ASN A 557 -4.40 -1.69 -32.62
CA ASN A 557 -5.71 -2.08 -32.11
C ASN A 557 -5.68 -3.28 -31.14
N GLN A 558 -4.50 -3.80 -30.79
CA GLN A 558 -4.33 -4.95 -29.89
C GLN A 558 -3.46 -4.55 -28.70
N LYS A 559 -3.56 -5.27 -27.57
CA LYS A 559 -2.56 -5.14 -26.50
C LYS A 559 -1.21 -5.67 -26.99
N VAL A 560 -0.11 -5.09 -26.53
CA VAL A 560 1.24 -5.60 -26.80
C VAL A 560 2.01 -5.79 -25.50
N THR A 561 2.83 -6.82 -25.44
CA THR A 561 3.73 -7.07 -24.32
C THR A 561 5.15 -6.71 -24.73
N VAL A 562 5.70 -5.67 -24.12
CA VAL A 562 7.07 -5.20 -24.38
C VAL A 562 7.99 -5.72 -23.28
N HIS A 563 8.94 -6.54 -23.67
CA HIS A 563 10.07 -6.95 -22.85
C HIS A 563 11.10 -5.81 -22.80
N VAL A 564 11.59 -5.51 -21.60
CA VAL A 564 12.49 -4.40 -21.31
C VAL A 564 13.69 -4.96 -20.54
N ASN A 565 14.88 -4.85 -21.13
CA ASN A 565 16.13 -5.31 -20.52
C ASN A 565 17.06 -4.11 -20.26
N ASN A 566 17.40 -3.89 -18.99
CA ASN A 566 18.32 -2.86 -18.51
C ASN A 566 19.66 -3.43 -17.97
N GLU A 567 19.99 -4.72 -18.17
CA GLU A 567 21.14 -5.39 -17.55
C GLU A 567 22.49 -4.76 -17.89
N GLN A 568 22.59 -4.09 -19.04
CA GLN A 568 23.78 -3.35 -19.46
C GLN A 568 23.91 -1.98 -18.79
N SER A 569 22.90 -1.56 -18.03
CA SER A 569 22.92 -0.30 -17.30
C SER A 569 23.85 -0.38 -16.08
N LYS A 570 24.56 0.72 -15.78
CA LYS A 570 25.54 0.80 -14.69
C LYS A 570 25.20 1.93 -13.74
N ASN A 571 25.28 1.65 -12.45
CA ASN A 571 24.91 2.58 -11.37
C ASN A 571 23.42 3.05 -11.47
N CYS A 572 22.50 2.18 -11.90
CA CYS A 572 21.09 2.51 -12.15
C CYS A 572 20.12 1.77 -11.22
N SER A 573 19.13 2.47 -10.66
CA SER A 573 17.93 1.90 -10.04
C SER A 573 16.72 2.20 -10.93
N SER A 574 16.06 1.16 -11.46
CA SER A 574 14.79 1.29 -12.21
C SER A 574 13.60 1.26 -11.26
N SER A 575 12.54 2.03 -11.56
CA SER A 575 11.27 2.13 -10.82
C SER A 575 10.55 0.78 -10.65
N ARG A 576 10.88 -0.22 -11.49
CA ARG A 576 10.29 -1.57 -11.46
C ARG A 576 10.97 -2.55 -10.49
N GLY A 577 12.08 -2.18 -9.85
CA GLY A 577 12.82 -3.06 -8.94
C GLY A 577 13.62 -4.20 -9.60
N MET A 578 13.45 -4.40 -10.91
CA MET A 578 14.10 -5.45 -11.70
C MET A 578 14.92 -4.85 -12.83
N SER A 579 16.03 -5.51 -13.21
CA SER A 579 16.81 -5.18 -14.41
C SER A 579 16.07 -5.57 -15.69
N VAL A 580 15.36 -6.71 -15.67
CA VAL A 580 14.59 -7.25 -16.79
C VAL A 580 13.15 -7.46 -16.37
N PHE A 581 12.19 -7.02 -17.19
CA PHE A 581 10.76 -7.19 -16.95
C PHE A 581 9.95 -7.08 -18.25
N ALA A 582 8.65 -7.40 -18.17
CA ALA A 582 7.70 -7.21 -19.27
C ALA A 582 6.62 -6.20 -18.86
N VAL A 583 6.11 -5.44 -19.84
CA VAL A 583 5.05 -4.44 -19.66
C VAL A 583 3.96 -4.69 -20.70
N GLU A 584 2.72 -4.96 -20.26
CA GLU A 584 1.56 -4.96 -21.14
C GLU A 584 1.10 -3.52 -21.40
N VAL A 585 0.99 -3.13 -22.66
CA VAL A 585 0.51 -1.80 -23.08
C VAL A 585 -0.79 -1.98 -23.87
N PRO A 586 -1.95 -1.58 -23.32
CA PRO A 586 -3.25 -1.73 -23.98
C PRO A 586 -3.33 -1.01 -25.33
N ALA A 587 -4.23 -1.49 -26.20
CA ALA A 587 -4.48 -0.92 -27.52
C ALA A 587 -4.75 0.59 -27.47
N ARG A 588 -4.15 1.36 -28.37
CA ARG A 588 -4.31 2.83 -28.49
C ARG A 588 -3.93 3.66 -27.24
N THR A 589 -3.24 3.08 -26.26
CA THR A 589 -2.84 3.79 -25.02
C THR A 589 -1.36 4.20 -24.98
N LYS A 590 -1.01 4.99 -23.96
CA LYS A 590 0.36 5.24 -23.52
C LYS A 590 0.51 4.72 -22.09
N MET A 591 1.69 4.18 -21.75
CA MET A 591 2.04 3.78 -20.40
C MET A 591 3.42 4.29 -20.01
N VAL A 592 3.59 4.74 -18.76
CA VAL A 592 4.91 4.99 -18.17
C VAL A 592 5.56 3.62 -17.94
N CYS A 593 6.60 3.32 -18.70
CA CYS A 593 7.29 2.04 -18.67
C CYS A 593 8.15 1.93 -17.41
N GLN A 594 9.06 2.87 -17.22
CA GLN A 594 9.93 2.96 -16.05
C GLN A 594 10.46 4.38 -15.85
N HIS A 595 10.88 4.67 -14.62
CA HIS A 595 11.83 5.73 -14.29
C HIS A 595 13.16 5.11 -13.89
N VAL A 596 14.27 5.82 -14.08
CA VAL A 596 15.60 5.38 -13.68
C VAL A 596 16.36 6.54 -13.03
N LEU A 597 16.94 6.26 -11.87
CA LEU A 597 17.82 7.15 -11.11
C LEU A 597 19.20 6.51 -10.90
N PRO A 598 20.25 7.30 -10.58
CA PRO A 598 21.51 6.74 -10.12
C PRO A 598 21.35 6.04 -8.75
N ILE A 599 22.06 4.92 -8.54
CA ILE A 599 22.20 4.30 -7.20
C ILE A 599 23.06 5.22 -6.32
N ASN A 600 24.20 5.68 -6.84
CA ASN A 600 25.08 6.66 -6.24
C ASN A 600 25.15 7.92 -7.12
N GLU A 601 24.60 9.03 -6.64
CA GLU A 601 24.54 10.30 -7.39
C GLU A 601 25.88 11.05 -7.49
N HIS A 602 26.90 10.63 -6.74
CA HIS A 602 28.26 11.16 -6.84
C HIS A 602 29.12 10.41 -7.88
N GLN A 603 28.56 9.41 -8.56
CA GLN A 603 29.22 8.65 -9.62
C GLN A 603 28.49 8.85 -10.95
N GLU A 604 29.22 8.71 -12.05
CA GLU A 604 28.64 8.59 -13.39
C GLU A 604 27.69 7.38 -13.44
N TRP A 605 26.63 7.47 -14.25
CA TRP A 605 25.72 6.35 -14.49
C TRP A 605 25.40 6.22 -15.98
N THR A 606 25.17 4.99 -16.42
CA THR A 606 24.92 4.67 -17.83
C THR A 606 23.61 3.91 -17.93
N TYR A 607 22.62 4.50 -18.57
CA TYR A 607 21.38 3.81 -18.93
C TYR A 607 21.55 3.14 -20.29
N SER A 608 21.51 1.82 -20.32
CA SER A 608 21.49 1.02 -21.55
C SER A 608 20.29 0.08 -21.46
N CYS A 609 19.27 0.36 -22.26
CA CYS A 609 18.02 -0.37 -22.31
C CYS A 609 17.80 -0.94 -23.72
N VAL A 610 17.24 -2.15 -23.76
CA VAL A 610 16.82 -2.84 -24.98
C VAL A 610 15.37 -3.28 -24.83
N GLU A 611 14.50 -2.71 -25.65
CA GLU A 611 13.08 -3.06 -25.74
C GLU A 611 12.80 -4.00 -26.91
N SER A 612 11.90 -4.97 -26.72
CA SER A 612 11.47 -5.93 -27.76
C SER A 612 10.03 -6.42 -27.51
N ILE A 613 9.28 -6.80 -28.55
CA ILE A 613 7.96 -7.44 -28.36
C ILE A 613 8.13 -8.89 -27.96
N ILE A 614 7.37 -9.32 -26.95
CA ILE A 614 7.06 -10.74 -26.71
C ILE A 614 5.85 -11.08 -27.59
N PRO A 615 5.94 -12.05 -28.52
CA PRO A 615 4.76 -12.51 -29.26
C PRO A 615 3.71 -13.02 -28.28
N CYS A 616 2.46 -12.56 -28.41
CA CYS A 616 1.35 -13.27 -27.78
C CYS A 616 1.26 -14.66 -28.41
N GLN A 617 1.38 -15.70 -27.57
CA GLN A 617 1.04 -17.08 -27.92
C GLN A 617 -0.47 -17.27 -27.84
#